data_AF-A0A7J6HP64-F1
#
_entry.id   AF-A0A7J6HP64-F1
#
_cell.length_a   1.000
_cell.length_b   1.000
_cell.length_c   1.000
_cell.angle_alpha   90.00
_cell.angle_beta   90.00
_cell.angle_gamma   90.00
#
_symmetry.space_group_name_H-M   'P 1'
#
loop_
_entity.id
_entity.type
_entity.pdbx_description
1 polymer ?
#
loop_
_entity_poly.entity_id
_entity_poly.type
_entity_poly.pdbx_seq_one_letter_code
_entity_poly.pdbx_strand_id
1 'polypeptide(L)'
;MLLLHDKEKVYLKGKDKIVPPFRFGVEDVATKMWFHKLAYPGQCLTNSHLDIIFYYLRKKGKYAKEPKVKFTTTDCLFFKTIHALYEKFIAQKKNLSLITAQHAIVDYIRGRKMLCGSPWHLCDHVFFIIHMETESHWILGRLNIEERRVYMYNSLSTAMKDSAAIKACQPFAVLLPHFFALFDEFKKENKPVCLDPFEVVKVDGLPQQTSNDCGCFVASFAEYFIDMKPIPPIFDVEKHRDRLAVLFYKYARMKEVEFIDSEDEAPPKGPKKNLS
;
A
#
# COMPACT_ATOMS: atom_id res chain seq x y z
N MET A 1 -17.34 -25.34 14.65
CA MET A 1 -16.94 -24.55 15.82
C MET A 1 -15.55 -25.01 16.23
N LEU A 2 -14.50 -24.40 15.65
CA LEU A 2 -13.11 -24.63 16.05
C LEU A 2 -12.65 -23.37 16.77
N LEU A 3 -12.32 -23.53 18.05
CA LEU A 3 -11.82 -22.47 18.92
C LEU A 3 -10.46 -21.98 18.40
N LEU A 4 -10.46 -20.89 17.65
CA LEU A 4 -9.29 -20.04 17.45
C LEU A 4 -8.92 -19.47 18.82
N HIS A 5 -8.00 -20.14 19.51
CA HIS A 5 -7.32 -19.54 20.66
C HIS A 5 -6.46 -18.40 20.11
N ASP A 6 -6.99 -17.19 20.16
CA ASP A 6 -6.13 -16.01 20.16
C ASP A 6 -5.27 -16.12 21.43
N LYS A 7 -3.99 -16.46 21.28
CA LYS A 7 -3.00 -16.36 22.35
C LYS A 7 -2.71 -14.87 22.55
N GLU A 8 -3.71 -14.14 23.01
CA GLU A 8 -3.78 -12.68 22.86
C GLU A 8 -2.89 -11.91 23.85
N LYS A 9 -2.15 -12.61 24.73
CA LYS A 9 -1.28 -12.00 25.75
C LYS A 9 0.10 -12.63 25.78
N VAL A 10 0.98 -12.13 24.91
CA VAL A 10 2.41 -12.46 24.92
C VAL A 10 3.13 -11.76 26.08
N TYR A 11 2.72 -10.53 26.39
CA TYR A 11 3.33 -9.73 27.45
C TYR A 11 2.44 -9.69 28.70
N LEU A 12 3.08 -9.66 29.88
CA LEU A 12 2.40 -9.39 31.14
C LEU A 12 1.70 -8.02 31.11
N LYS A 13 0.63 -7.88 31.90
CA LYS A 13 -0.14 -6.63 32.01
C LYS A 13 0.80 -5.44 32.29
N GLY A 14 0.77 -4.43 31.43
CA GLY A 14 1.59 -3.23 31.54
C GLY A 14 3.03 -3.36 31.02
N LYS A 15 3.51 -4.56 30.68
CA LYS A 15 4.87 -4.78 30.12
C LYS A 15 4.93 -4.68 28.59
N ASP A 16 3.79 -4.55 27.94
CA ASP A 16 3.65 -4.36 26.49
C ASP A 16 3.96 -2.92 26.03
N LYS A 17 3.99 -1.94 26.94
CA LYS A 17 4.13 -0.53 26.54
C LYS A 17 5.55 -0.19 26.05
N ILE A 18 5.64 0.67 25.05
CA ILE A 18 6.83 1.38 24.59
C ILE A 18 6.64 2.85 24.98
N VAL A 19 7.55 3.39 25.80
CA VAL A 19 7.48 4.75 26.33
C VAL A 19 8.86 5.41 26.22
N PRO A 20 9.00 6.53 25.47
CA PRO A 20 7.98 7.13 24.61
C PRO A 20 7.60 6.21 23.42
N PRO A 21 6.43 6.39 22.77
CA PRO A 21 6.09 5.64 21.57
C PRO A 21 7.10 5.87 20.44
N PHE A 22 7.33 4.84 19.62
CA PHE A 22 8.17 4.95 18.44
C PHE A 22 7.41 5.68 17.32
N ARG A 23 7.99 6.78 16.83
CA ARG A 23 7.37 7.65 15.82
C ARG A 23 7.80 7.29 14.41
N PHE A 24 6.95 6.58 13.68
CA PHE A 24 7.23 6.20 12.29
C PHE A 24 6.77 7.23 11.26
N GLY A 25 6.25 8.39 11.68
CA GLY A 25 5.87 9.50 10.80
C GLY A 25 4.43 9.42 10.32
N VAL A 26 4.00 8.27 9.81
CA VAL A 26 2.58 8.03 9.47
C VAL A 26 1.75 7.53 10.66
N GLU A 27 2.40 6.88 11.64
CA GLU A 27 1.77 6.38 12.86
C GLU A 27 2.79 6.24 13.99
N ASP A 28 2.31 6.32 15.23
CA ASP A 28 3.08 6.09 16.45
C ASP A 28 2.82 4.68 17.00
N VAL A 29 3.88 3.93 17.27
CA VAL A 29 3.81 2.57 17.82
C VAL A 29 4.15 2.59 19.30
N ALA A 30 3.13 2.35 20.13
CA ALA A 30 3.24 2.38 21.59
C ALA A 30 3.26 0.99 22.25
N THR A 31 3.20 -0.10 21.48
CA THR A 31 3.11 -1.47 22.01
C THR A 31 4.15 -2.41 21.40
N LYS A 32 4.73 -3.29 22.21
CA LYS A 32 5.66 -4.34 21.79
C LYS A 32 4.94 -5.42 20.99
N MET A 33 3.64 -5.60 21.21
CA MET A 33 2.79 -6.48 20.40
C MET A 33 2.82 -6.14 18.90
N TRP A 34 3.05 -4.88 18.53
CA TRP A 34 3.27 -4.51 17.12
C TRP A 34 4.50 -5.24 16.56
N PHE A 35 5.66 -5.13 17.23
CA PHE A 35 6.87 -5.85 16.81
C PHE A 35 6.74 -7.37 16.90
N HIS A 36 6.00 -7.88 17.89
CA HIS A 36 5.72 -9.31 17.97
C HIS A 36 4.94 -9.80 16.75
N LYS A 37 3.85 -9.10 16.36
CA LYS A 37 3.09 -9.46 15.15
C LYS A 37 3.92 -9.33 13.88
N LEU A 38 4.87 -8.41 13.85
CA LEU A 38 5.77 -8.26 12.72
C LEU A 38 6.80 -9.40 12.62
N ALA A 39 7.48 -9.71 13.72
CA ALA A 39 8.62 -10.64 13.76
C ALA A 39 8.21 -12.12 13.63
N TYR A 40 7.08 -12.52 14.22
CA TYR A 40 6.74 -13.94 14.32
C TYR A 40 5.85 -14.41 13.14
N PRO A 41 6.18 -15.55 12.48
CA PRO A 41 5.34 -16.14 11.45
C PRO A 41 3.93 -16.49 11.90
N GLY A 42 2.98 -16.51 10.96
CA GLY A 42 1.57 -16.82 11.23
C GLY A 42 0.78 -15.72 11.94
N GLN A 43 1.35 -14.50 12.06
CA GLN A 43 0.69 -13.34 12.64
C GLN A 43 0.16 -12.41 11.55
N CYS A 44 -1.15 -12.12 11.53
CA CYS A 44 -1.70 -11.15 10.59
C CYS A 44 -1.09 -9.76 10.81
N LEU A 45 -0.45 -9.21 9.77
CA LEU A 45 -0.08 -7.80 9.77
C LEU A 45 -1.33 -6.93 9.66
N THR A 46 -1.35 -5.85 10.43
CA THR A 46 -2.46 -4.90 10.48
C THR A 46 -2.27 -3.74 9.51
N ASN A 47 -3.28 -2.87 9.36
CA ASN A 47 -3.16 -1.62 8.58
C ASN A 47 -1.94 -0.81 9.00
N SER A 48 -1.74 -0.61 10.31
CA SER A 48 -0.58 0.08 10.88
C SER A 48 0.76 -0.48 10.35
N HIS A 49 0.90 -1.80 10.30
CA HIS A 49 2.12 -2.42 9.77
C HIS A 49 2.31 -2.10 8.28
N LEU A 50 1.27 -2.30 7.47
CA LEU A 50 1.37 -2.11 6.02
C LEU A 50 1.55 -0.64 5.66
N ASP A 51 0.86 0.28 6.34
CA ASP A 51 0.97 1.72 6.13
C ASP A 51 2.39 2.22 6.48
N ILE A 52 2.97 1.76 7.61
CA ILE A 52 4.35 2.06 7.99
C ILE A 52 5.35 1.46 6.97
N ILE A 53 5.14 0.21 6.55
CA ILE A 53 6.01 -0.44 5.56
C ILE A 53 5.97 0.30 4.22
N PHE A 54 4.79 0.64 3.72
CA PHE A 54 4.61 1.29 2.42
C PHE A 54 5.09 2.74 2.45
N TYR A 55 4.98 3.42 3.60
CA TYR A 55 5.65 4.69 3.83
C TYR A 55 7.18 4.54 3.78
N TYR A 56 7.75 3.53 4.44
CA TYR A 56 9.18 3.27 4.36
C TYR A 56 9.64 2.96 2.92
N LEU A 57 8.87 2.21 2.14
CA LEU A 57 9.17 1.97 0.72
C LEU A 57 9.16 3.28 -0.09
N ARG A 58 8.18 4.19 0.12
CA ARG A 58 8.20 5.52 -0.52
C ARG A 58 9.43 6.32 -0.12
N LYS A 59 9.79 6.29 1.16
CA LYS A 59 10.98 6.96 1.68
C LYS A 59 12.26 6.43 1.02
N LYS A 60 12.37 5.10 0.89
CA LYS A 60 13.47 4.43 0.18
C LYS A 60 13.56 4.90 -1.29
N GLY A 61 12.43 5.07 -1.97
CA GLY A 61 12.39 5.63 -3.33
C GLY A 61 12.81 7.10 -3.40
N LYS A 62 12.24 7.96 -2.53
CA LYS A 62 12.51 9.41 -2.49
C LYS A 62 14.00 9.72 -2.27
N TYR A 63 14.66 8.99 -1.37
CA TYR A 63 16.05 9.24 -0.98
C TYR A 63 17.06 8.34 -1.72
N ALA A 64 16.63 7.54 -2.70
CA ALA A 64 17.55 6.79 -3.53
C ALA A 64 18.37 7.76 -4.40
N LYS A 65 19.70 7.64 -4.37
CA LYS A 65 20.59 8.44 -5.23
C LYS A 65 20.30 8.22 -6.72
N GLU A 66 20.04 6.96 -7.08
CA GLU A 66 19.74 6.51 -8.43
C GLU A 66 18.56 5.52 -8.37
N PRO A 67 17.30 6.02 -8.39
CA PRO A 67 16.13 5.15 -8.32
C PRO A 67 16.03 4.33 -9.60
N LYS A 68 16.04 2.99 -9.47
CA LYS A 68 15.85 2.06 -10.60
C LYS A 68 14.43 2.05 -11.14
N VAL A 69 13.47 2.48 -10.32
CA VAL A 69 12.04 2.48 -10.60
C VAL A 69 11.47 3.79 -10.07
N LYS A 70 10.67 4.51 -10.87
CA LYS A 70 9.91 5.66 -10.37
C LYS A 70 8.56 5.17 -9.88
N PHE A 71 8.32 5.30 -8.58
CA PHE A 71 7.08 4.81 -8.00
C PHE A 71 6.59 5.67 -6.84
N THR A 72 5.32 5.47 -6.52
CA THR A 72 4.74 5.87 -5.23
C THR A 72 3.87 4.72 -4.71
N THR A 73 3.37 4.86 -3.49
CA THR A 73 2.49 3.87 -2.87
C THR A 73 1.31 4.55 -2.19
N THR A 74 0.20 3.83 -2.02
CA THR A 74 -0.95 4.28 -1.23
C THR A 74 -0.96 3.61 0.14
N ASP A 75 -1.97 3.93 0.95
CA ASP A 75 -2.22 3.33 2.27
C ASP A 75 -3.54 2.53 2.28
N CYS A 76 -3.84 1.92 3.41
CA CYS A 76 -5.11 1.23 3.66
C CYS A 76 -6.33 2.17 3.59
N LEU A 77 -6.16 3.48 3.82
CA LEU A 77 -7.24 4.46 3.70
C LEU A 77 -7.64 4.68 2.23
N PHE A 78 -6.68 4.73 1.32
CA PHE A 78 -6.94 4.81 -0.11
C PHE A 78 -7.78 3.62 -0.59
N PHE A 79 -7.43 2.41 -0.19
CA PHE A 79 -8.20 1.19 -0.48
C PHE A 79 -9.66 1.33 -0.03
N LYS A 80 -9.89 1.71 1.24
CA LYS A 80 -11.26 1.93 1.74
C LYS A 80 -12.01 3.00 0.96
N THR A 81 -11.31 4.09 0.63
CA THR A 81 -11.89 5.25 -0.07
C THR A 81 -12.33 4.88 -1.49
N ILE A 82 -11.48 4.19 -2.26
CA ILE A 82 -11.80 3.81 -3.64
C ILE A 82 -12.86 2.71 -3.71
N HIS A 83 -12.85 1.75 -2.78
CA HIS A 83 -13.90 0.74 -2.67
C HIS A 83 -15.27 1.36 -2.35
N ALA A 84 -15.34 2.23 -1.35
CA ALA A 84 -16.59 2.92 -0.99
C ALA A 84 -17.13 3.79 -2.13
N LEU A 85 -16.24 4.44 -2.91
CA LEU A 85 -16.65 5.18 -4.11
C LEU A 85 -17.17 4.21 -5.19
N TYR A 86 -16.51 3.08 -5.41
CA TYR A 86 -16.91 2.10 -6.41
C TYR A 86 -18.28 1.49 -6.12
N GLU A 87 -18.55 1.12 -4.87
CA GLU A 87 -19.87 0.63 -4.46
C GLU A 87 -20.97 1.64 -4.76
N LYS A 88 -20.75 2.92 -4.41
CA LYS A 88 -21.69 4.01 -4.74
C LYS A 88 -21.84 4.21 -6.25
N PHE A 89 -20.74 4.14 -6.98
CA PHE A 89 -20.72 4.27 -8.43
C PHE A 89 -21.57 3.18 -9.09
N ILE A 90 -21.44 1.93 -8.66
CA ILE A 90 -22.26 0.81 -9.16
C ILE A 90 -23.72 0.97 -8.73
N ALA A 91 -23.99 1.28 -7.46
CA ALA A 91 -25.35 1.47 -6.94
C ALA A 91 -26.11 2.58 -7.67
N GLN A 92 -25.40 3.62 -8.12
CA GLN A 92 -25.96 4.73 -8.89
C GLN A 92 -25.84 4.55 -10.41
N LYS A 93 -25.82 3.29 -10.89
CA LYS A 93 -25.81 2.97 -12.34
C LYS A 93 -24.64 3.63 -13.09
N LYS A 94 -23.44 3.62 -12.49
CA LYS A 94 -22.21 4.19 -13.04
C LYS A 94 -22.27 5.71 -13.22
N ASN A 95 -22.87 6.41 -12.26
CA ASN A 95 -22.97 7.87 -12.27
C ASN A 95 -21.59 8.55 -12.18
N LEU A 96 -21.15 9.14 -13.30
CA LEU A 96 -19.85 9.82 -13.41
C LEU A 96 -19.76 11.11 -12.57
N SER A 97 -20.87 11.71 -12.14
CA SER A 97 -20.84 12.92 -11.32
C SER A 97 -20.22 12.70 -9.93
N LEU A 98 -20.04 11.44 -9.51
CA LEU A 98 -19.33 11.06 -8.30
C LEU A 98 -17.81 11.24 -8.41
N ILE A 99 -17.27 11.32 -9.64
CA ILE A 99 -15.83 11.41 -9.91
C ILE A 99 -15.49 12.87 -10.19
N THR A 100 -15.05 13.58 -9.15
CA THR A 100 -14.81 15.03 -9.22
C THR A 100 -13.40 15.41 -8.81
N ALA A 101 -12.97 16.60 -9.23
CA ALA A 101 -11.66 17.18 -8.87
C ALA A 101 -11.52 17.48 -7.35
N GLN A 102 -12.61 17.41 -6.59
CA GLN A 102 -12.66 17.62 -5.14
C GLN A 102 -12.64 16.31 -4.35
N HIS A 103 -12.75 15.15 -5.00
CA HIS A 103 -12.74 13.87 -4.32
C HIS A 103 -11.35 13.58 -3.72
N ALA A 104 -11.29 12.99 -2.52
CA ALA A 104 -10.03 12.76 -1.78
C ALA A 104 -8.98 11.95 -2.57
N ILE A 105 -9.40 11.09 -3.49
CA ILE A 105 -8.52 10.32 -4.40
C ILE A 105 -7.62 11.25 -5.25
N VAL A 106 -8.11 12.44 -5.61
CA VAL A 106 -7.36 13.44 -6.39
C VAL A 106 -6.10 13.88 -5.66
N ASP A 107 -6.13 14.01 -4.33
CA ASP A 107 -4.95 14.40 -3.55
C ASP A 107 -3.91 13.28 -3.48
N TYR A 108 -4.32 12.00 -3.56
CA TYR A 108 -3.38 10.90 -3.72
C TYR A 108 -2.69 10.97 -5.09
N ILE A 109 -3.47 11.16 -6.17
CA ILE A 109 -2.94 11.22 -7.55
C ILE A 109 -1.98 12.41 -7.72
N ARG A 110 -2.29 13.55 -7.08
CA ARG A 110 -1.41 14.73 -7.05
C ARG A 110 -0.17 14.57 -6.17
N GLY A 111 -0.04 13.46 -5.44
CA GLY A 111 1.04 13.24 -4.47
C GLY A 111 0.94 14.12 -3.22
N ARG A 112 -0.20 14.79 -2.97
CA ARG A 112 -0.40 15.73 -1.86
C ARG A 112 -0.95 15.09 -0.59
N LYS A 113 -1.38 13.83 -0.67
CA LYS A 113 -1.99 13.13 0.47
C LYS A 113 -0.99 12.38 1.34
N MET A 114 0.08 11.85 0.73
CA MET A 114 1.01 10.93 1.40
C MET A 114 2.34 11.59 1.75
N LEU A 115 2.89 11.27 2.92
CA LEU A 115 4.29 11.57 3.24
C LEU A 115 5.21 10.84 2.26
N CYS A 116 6.25 11.56 1.79
CA CYS A 116 7.11 11.11 0.69
C CYS A 116 6.33 10.73 -0.59
N GLY A 117 5.13 11.27 -0.78
CA GLY A 117 4.32 11.04 -1.97
C GLY A 117 4.90 11.75 -3.19
N SER A 118 4.86 11.07 -4.34
CA SER A 118 5.12 11.69 -5.65
C SER A 118 3.81 11.84 -6.42
N PRO A 119 3.63 12.93 -7.20
CA PRO A 119 2.56 13.00 -8.19
C PRO A 119 2.63 11.80 -9.13
N TRP A 120 1.48 11.17 -9.40
CA TRP A 120 1.45 9.90 -10.12
C TRP A 120 1.92 10.05 -11.57
N HIS A 121 1.74 11.20 -12.21
CA HIS A 121 2.23 11.46 -13.57
C HIS A 121 3.77 11.52 -13.67
N LEU A 122 4.48 11.58 -12.54
CA LEU A 122 5.95 11.48 -12.49
C LEU A 122 6.44 10.07 -12.12
N CYS A 123 5.51 9.13 -11.91
CA CYS A 123 5.81 7.75 -11.57
C CYS A 123 5.55 6.84 -12.77
N ASP A 124 6.29 5.74 -12.85
CA ASP A 124 5.99 4.64 -13.76
C ASP A 124 4.96 3.69 -13.13
N HIS A 125 5.09 3.51 -11.79
CA HIS A 125 4.28 2.57 -11.01
C HIS A 125 3.63 3.16 -9.77
N VAL A 126 2.47 2.60 -9.41
CA VAL A 126 1.78 2.91 -8.14
C VAL A 126 1.41 1.61 -7.44
N PHE A 127 1.83 1.46 -6.18
CA PHE A 127 1.50 0.29 -5.36
C PHE A 127 0.29 0.54 -4.46
N PHE A 128 -0.60 -0.45 -4.41
CA PHE A 128 -1.80 -0.46 -3.59
C PHE A 128 -1.75 -1.63 -2.60
N ILE A 129 -2.10 -1.35 -1.35
CA ILE A 129 -2.47 -2.37 -0.38
C ILE A 129 -3.94 -2.70 -0.62
N ILE A 130 -4.26 -3.95 -0.95
CA ILE A 130 -5.64 -4.36 -1.24
C ILE A 130 -6.06 -5.44 -0.25
N HIS A 131 -7.19 -5.22 0.44
CA HIS A 131 -7.78 -6.19 1.36
C HIS A 131 -8.87 -7.00 0.68
N MET A 132 -8.77 -8.32 0.76
CA MET A 132 -9.83 -9.25 0.40
C MET A 132 -10.61 -9.56 1.68
N GLU A 133 -11.68 -8.80 1.94
CA GLU A 133 -12.38 -8.80 3.23
C GLU A 133 -12.94 -10.18 3.61
N THR A 134 -13.59 -10.87 2.68
CA THR A 134 -14.17 -12.20 2.93
C THR A 134 -13.09 -13.23 3.25
N GLU A 135 -11.92 -13.08 2.66
CA GLU A 135 -10.77 -13.97 2.82
C GLU A 135 -9.85 -13.57 3.98
N SER A 136 -10.06 -12.38 4.56
CA SER A 136 -9.15 -11.77 5.53
C SER A 136 -7.69 -11.82 5.05
N HIS A 137 -7.48 -11.43 3.80
CA HIS A 137 -6.23 -11.65 3.08
C HIS A 137 -5.75 -10.37 2.40
N TRP A 138 -4.44 -10.12 2.45
CA TRP A 138 -3.81 -8.98 1.80
C TRP A 138 -3.21 -9.38 0.46
N ILE A 139 -3.44 -8.57 -0.57
CA ILE A 139 -2.77 -8.68 -1.87
C ILE A 139 -2.11 -7.35 -2.25
N LEU A 140 -1.11 -7.41 -3.12
CA LEU A 140 -0.45 -6.23 -3.67
C LEU A 140 -1.04 -5.93 -5.05
N GLY A 141 -1.57 -4.73 -5.21
CA GLY A 141 -1.85 -4.16 -6.53
C GLY A 141 -0.68 -3.30 -6.99
N ARG A 142 -0.31 -3.38 -8.27
CA ARG A 142 0.68 -2.49 -8.90
C ARG A 142 0.13 -1.97 -10.21
N LEU A 143 -0.24 -0.71 -10.26
CA LEU A 143 -0.52 -0.03 -11.52
C LEU A 143 0.79 0.23 -12.26
N ASN A 144 0.87 -0.16 -13.53
CA ASN A 144 1.76 0.44 -14.51
C ASN A 144 0.95 1.50 -15.28
N ILE A 145 1.36 2.76 -15.18
CA ILE A 145 0.61 3.90 -15.75
C ILE A 145 0.69 3.89 -17.28
N GLU A 146 1.86 3.59 -17.84
CA GLU A 146 2.08 3.58 -19.29
C GLU A 146 1.32 2.43 -19.95
N GLU A 147 1.43 1.23 -19.38
CA GLU A 147 0.76 0.03 -19.90
C GLU A 147 -0.74 -0.01 -19.60
N ARG A 148 -1.24 0.89 -18.73
CA ARG A 148 -2.64 0.90 -18.27
C ARG A 148 -3.08 -0.45 -17.69
N ARG A 149 -2.20 -1.06 -16.89
CA ARG A 149 -2.38 -2.41 -16.31
C ARG A 149 -2.23 -2.40 -14.80
N VAL A 150 -3.16 -3.07 -14.12
CA VAL A 150 -3.07 -3.36 -12.69
C VAL A 150 -2.58 -4.79 -12.51
N TYR A 151 -1.34 -4.93 -12.06
CA TYR A 151 -0.75 -6.21 -11.73
C TYR A 151 -1.14 -6.63 -10.31
N MET A 152 -1.68 -7.83 -10.18
CA MET A 152 -2.18 -8.40 -8.94
C MET A 152 -1.23 -9.50 -8.46
N TYR A 153 -0.59 -9.28 -7.31
CA TYR A 153 0.27 -10.28 -6.66
C TYR A 153 -0.50 -10.91 -5.51
N ASN A 154 -0.71 -12.23 -5.60
CA ASN A 154 -1.49 -12.99 -4.65
C ASN A 154 -0.69 -14.20 -4.14
N SER A 155 -0.38 -14.22 -2.84
CA SER A 155 0.27 -15.36 -2.16
C SER A 155 -0.70 -16.48 -1.77
N LEU A 156 -1.99 -16.37 -2.13
CA LEU A 156 -3.02 -17.38 -1.88
C LEU A 156 -3.77 -17.70 -3.19
N SER A 157 -3.06 -18.28 -4.14
CA SER A 157 -3.49 -18.54 -5.51
C SER A 157 -4.24 -19.86 -5.63
N THR A 158 -5.56 -19.76 -5.79
CA THR A 158 -6.45 -20.82 -6.29
C THR A 158 -7.46 -20.17 -7.23
N ALA A 159 -8.13 -20.91 -8.11
CA ALA A 159 -9.10 -20.32 -9.03
C ALA A 159 -10.17 -19.45 -8.32
N MET A 160 -10.67 -19.92 -7.17
CA MET A 160 -11.64 -19.17 -6.36
C MET A 160 -11.02 -17.90 -5.75
N LYS A 161 -9.82 -18.01 -5.16
CA LYS A 161 -9.14 -16.89 -4.50
C LYS A 161 -8.65 -15.85 -5.52
N ASP A 162 -8.23 -16.28 -6.70
CA ASP A 162 -7.83 -15.40 -7.79
C ASP A 162 -9.05 -14.64 -8.33
N SER A 163 -10.22 -15.30 -8.46
CA SER A 163 -11.46 -14.60 -8.82
C SER A 163 -11.83 -13.52 -7.80
N ALA A 164 -11.70 -13.82 -6.50
CA ALA A 164 -11.92 -12.85 -5.43
C ALA A 164 -10.89 -11.70 -5.46
N ALA A 165 -9.62 -12.01 -5.70
CA ALA A 165 -8.55 -11.03 -5.82
C ALA A 165 -8.74 -10.10 -7.03
N ILE A 166 -9.18 -10.64 -8.19
CA ILE A 166 -9.56 -9.85 -9.37
C ILE A 166 -10.72 -8.91 -9.05
N LYS A 167 -11.74 -9.39 -8.33
CA LYS A 167 -12.87 -8.55 -7.87
C LYS A 167 -12.39 -7.42 -6.96
N ALA A 168 -11.46 -7.71 -6.03
CA ALA A 168 -10.88 -6.70 -5.15
C ALA A 168 -10.04 -5.65 -5.91
N CYS A 169 -9.52 -5.97 -7.10
CA CYS A 169 -8.82 -5.00 -7.96
C CYS A 169 -9.76 -4.12 -8.81
N GLN A 170 -11.03 -4.51 -8.99
CA GLN A 170 -11.96 -3.79 -9.88
C GLN A 170 -12.18 -2.30 -9.54
N PRO A 171 -12.31 -1.90 -8.26
CA PRO A 171 -12.45 -0.48 -7.91
C PRO A 171 -11.32 0.39 -8.46
N PHE A 172 -10.08 -0.12 -8.42
CA PHE A 172 -8.90 0.54 -8.97
C PHE A 172 -8.94 0.58 -10.48
N ALA A 173 -9.17 -0.59 -11.11
CA ALA A 173 -9.17 -0.73 -12.55
C ALA A 173 -10.23 0.14 -13.24
N VAL A 174 -11.43 0.25 -12.66
CA VAL A 174 -12.56 0.96 -13.26
C VAL A 174 -12.52 2.46 -12.99
N LEU A 175 -12.21 2.90 -11.77
CA LEU A 175 -12.33 4.31 -11.41
C LEU A 175 -11.11 5.15 -11.79
N LEU A 176 -9.90 4.59 -11.76
CA LEU A 176 -8.68 5.36 -12.01
C LEU A 176 -8.60 5.97 -13.42
N PRO A 177 -9.02 5.31 -14.52
CA PRO A 177 -9.09 5.94 -15.84
C PRO A 177 -9.90 7.24 -15.86
N HIS A 178 -11.03 7.27 -15.13
CA HIS A 178 -11.90 8.43 -15.03
C HIS A 178 -11.27 9.55 -14.21
N PHE A 179 -10.59 9.21 -13.11
CA PHE A 179 -9.80 10.21 -12.38
C PHE A 179 -8.66 10.76 -13.23
N PHE A 180 -7.94 9.93 -13.97
CA PHE A 180 -6.83 10.37 -14.83
C PHE A 180 -7.31 11.34 -15.91
N ALA A 181 -8.54 11.17 -16.41
CA ALA A 181 -9.17 12.09 -17.36
C ALA A 181 -9.32 13.54 -16.85
N LEU A 182 -9.31 13.74 -15.52
CA LEU A 182 -9.41 15.06 -14.89
C LEU A 182 -8.09 15.84 -14.92
N PHE A 183 -6.97 15.22 -15.32
CA PHE A 183 -5.63 15.82 -15.30
C PHE A 183 -5.10 15.91 -16.72
N ASP A 184 -4.53 17.06 -17.08
CA ASP A 184 -3.97 17.27 -18.42
C ASP A 184 -2.69 16.47 -18.61
N GLU A 185 -1.95 16.20 -17.53
CA GLU A 185 -0.70 15.44 -17.52
C GLU A 185 -0.87 13.98 -17.99
N PHE A 186 -2.09 13.43 -17.92
CA PHE A 186 -2.40 12.08 -18.42
C PHE A 186 -3.04 12.08 -19.82
N LYS A 187 -3.29 13.25 -20.42
CA LYS A 187 -3.83 13.35 -21.78
C LYS A 187 -2.68 13.28 -22.78
N LYS A 188 -2.76 12.35 -23.73
CA LYS A 188 -1.83 12.31 -24.86
C LYS A 188 -2.29 13.33 -25.90
N GLU A 189 -1.37 14.14 -26.42
CA GLU A 189 -1.67 15.11 -27.48
C GLU A 189 -2.40 14.42 -28.64
N ASN A 190 -3.52 15.03 -29.07
CA ASN A 190 -4.34 14.59 -30.20
C ASN A 190 -4.92 13.17 -30.10
N LYS A 191 -5.07 12.60 -28.90
CA LYS A 191 -5.80 11.33 -28.68
C LYS A 191 -6.97 11.50 -27.71
N PRO A 192 -8.14 10.90 -27.99
CA PRO A 192 -9.24 10.87 -27.03
C PRO A 192 -8.79 10.17 -25.74
N VAL A 193 -9.28 10.66 -24.60
CA VAL A 193 -8.96 10.07 -23.29
C VAL A 193 -9.59 8.68 -23.22
N CYS A 194 -8.76 7.65 -23.08
CA CYS A 194 -9.23 6.28 -22.90
C CYS A 194 -9.78 6.12 -21.48
N LEU A 195 -11.09 5.91 -21.39
CA LEU A 195 -11.82 5.66 -20.14
C LEU A 195 -12.03 4.17 -19.86
N ASP A 196 -11.57 3.30 -20.76
CA ASP A 196 -11.68 1.86 -20.58
C ASP A 196 -10.99 1.43 -19.28
N PRO A 197 -11.62 0.52 -18.50
CA PRO A 197 -11.00 -0.02 -17.31
C PRO A 197 -9.60 -0.56 -17.59
N PHE A 198 -8.69 -0.38 -16.64
CA PHE A 198 -7.37 -1.01 -16.72
C PHE A 198 -7.51 -2.53 -16.72
N GLU A 199 -6.68 -3.19 -17.53
CA GLU A 199 -6.60 -4.65 -17.51
C GLU A 199 -6.01 -5.09 -16.15
N VAL A 200 -6.67 -6.04 -15.49
CA VAL A 200 -6.14 -6.67 -14.27
C VAL A 200 -5.38 -7.93 -14.65
N VAL A 201 -4.07 -7.93 -14.40
CA VAL A 201 -3.15 -9.00 -14.78
C VAL A 201 -2.69 -9.73 -13.53
N LYS A 202 -2.96 -11.04 -13.45
CA LYS A 202 -2.38 -11.88 -12.40
C LYS A 202 -0.88 -12.04 -12.63
N VAL A 203 -0.09 -11.92 -11.56
CA VAL A 203 1.33 -12.29 -11.59
C VAL A 203 1.47 -13.77 -11.22
N ASP A 204 1.94 -14.57 -12.16
CA ASP A 204 2.13 -16.01 -11.99
C ASP A 204 3.51 -16.37 -11.41
N GLY A 205 3.66 -17.63 -10.98
CA GLY A 205 4.93 -18.15 -10.45
C GLY A 205 5.31 -17.61 -9.07
N LEU A 206 4.38 -16.99 -8.35
CA LEU A 206 4.62 -16.44 -7.02
C LEU A 206 4.68 -17.54 -5.96
N PRO A 207 5.56 -17.42 -4.95
CA PRO A 207 5.54 -18.29 -3.79
C PRO A 207 4.20 -18.14 -3.04
N GLN A 208 3.70 -19.26 -2.53
CA GLN A 208 2.41 -19.35 -1.88
C GLN A 208 2.58 -19.39 -0.35
N GLN A 209 1.70 -18.70 0.38
CA GLN A 209 1.69 -18.75 1.83
C GLN A 209 1.03 -20.03 2.33
N THR A 210 1.48 -20.50 3.50
CA THR A 210 0.90 -21.66 4.19
C THR A 210 0.26 -21.27 5.53
N SER A 211 0.41 -20.02 5.96
CA SER A 211 -0.10 -19.47 7.22
C SER A 211 -0.52 -18.01 7.01
N ASN A 212 -0.85 -17.31 8.10
CA ASN A 212 -1.39 -15.95 8.12
C ASN A 212 -0.33 -14.86 7.87
N ASP A 213 0.41 -14.98 6.77
CA ASP A 213 1.60 -14.18 6.48
C ASP A 213 1.44 -13.23 5.28
N CYS A 214 0.23 -13.12 4.72
CA CYS A 214 -0.06 -12.35 3.51
C CYS A 214 0.52 -10.92 3.53
N GLY A 215 0.48 -10.22 4.67
CA GLY A 215 1.10 -8.90 4.79
C GLY A 215 2.61 -8.88 4.58
N CYS A 216 3.34 -9.92 5.04
CA CYS A 216 4.78 -10.06 4.82
C CYS A 216 5.08 -10.34 3.33
N PHE A 217 4.25 -11.17 2.68
CA PHE A 217 4.33 -11.41 1.24
C PHE A 217 4.10 -10.11 0.45
N VAL A 218 3.04 -9.36 0.75
CA VAL A 218 2.73 -8.06 0.12
C VAL A 218 3.89 -7.08 0.25
N ALA A 219 4.44 -6.91 1.46
CA ALA A 219 5.59 -6.07 1.70
C ALA A 219 6.82 -6.48 0.87
N SER A 220 7.09 -7.79 0.83
CA SER A 220 8.27 -8.33 0.17
C SER A 220 8.14 -8.29 -1.35
N PHE A 221 6.98 -8.58 -1.93
CA PHE A 221 6.74 -8.46 -3.38
C PHE A 221 6.96 -7.03 -3.87
N ALA A 222 6.48 -6.04 -3.12
CA ALA A 222 6.73 -4.63 -3.44
C ALA A 222 8.23 -4.31 -3.39
N GLU A 223 8.92 -4.74 -2.32
CA GLU A 223 10.36 -4.49 -2.18
C GLU A 223 11.20 -5.18 -3.25
N TYR A 224 10.90 -6.44 -3.61
CA TYR A 224 11.60 -7.17 -4.67
C TYR A 224 11.49 -6.42 -6.00
N PHE A 225 10.29 -5.96 -6.34
CA PHE A 225 10.10 -5.19 -7.57
C PHE A 225 10.87 -3.86 -7.53
N ILE A 226 10.77 -3.11 -6.43
CA ILE A 226 11.49 -1.82 -6.27
C ILE A 226 13.01 -2.01 -6.37
N ASP A 227 13.54 -3.09 -5.82
CA ASP A 227 14.97 -3.42 -5.89
C ASP A 227 15.44 -3.95 -7.26
N MET A 228 14.49 -4.23 -8.17
CA MET A 228 14.70 -4.96 -9.42
C MET A 228 15.33 -6.33 -9.19
N LYS A 229 14.82 -7.05 -8.19
CA LYS A 229 15.24 -8.41 -7.83
C LYS A 229 14.15 -9.42 -8.20
N PRO A 230 14.53 -10.62 -8.67
CA PRO A 230 13.55 -11.68 -8.88
C PRO A 230 12.93 -12.10 -7.55
N ILE A 231 11.65 -12.45 -7.58
CA ILE A 231 10.97 -13.05 -6.44
C ILE A 231 11.47 -14.50 -6.33
N PRO A 232 12.00 -14.93 -5.17
CA PRO A 232 12.49 -16.30 -5.03
C PRO A 232 11.31 -17.30 -5.05
N PRO A 233 11.49 -18.48 -5.66
CA PRO A 233 10.45 -19.51 -5.69
C PRO A 233 10.17 -20.10 -4.30
N ILE A 234 11.17 -20.06 -3.41
CA ILE A 234 11.05 -20.42 -2.00
C ILE A 234 11.09 -19.11 -1.20
N PHE A 235 9.99 -18.83 -0.49
CA PHE A 235 9.85 -17.63 0.32
C PHE A 235 10.07 -17.95 1.80
N ASP A 236 11.21 -17.54 2.32
CA ASP A 236 11.55 -17.65 3.75
C ASP A 236 10.89 -16.52 4.54
N VAL A 237 9.64 -16.76 4.93
CA VAL A 237 8.80 -15.77 5.62
C VAL A 237 9.39 -15.34 6.96
N GLU A 238 10.04 -16.24 7.69
CA GLU A 238 10.65 -15.97 8.99
C GLU A 238 11.80 -14.97 8.82
N LYS A 239 12.71 -15.25 7.87
CA LYS A 239 13.80 -14.33 7.55
C LYS A 239 13.31 -12.96 7.11
N HIS A 240 12.25 -12.91 6.31
CA HIS A 240 11.67 -11.63 5.86
C HIS A 240 11.06 -10.83 7.02
N ARG A 241 10.34 -11.50 7.92
CA ARG A 241 9.73 -10.90 9.11
C ARG A 241 10.77 -10.40 10.09
N ASP A 242 11.77 -11.22 10.40
CA ASP A 242 12.88 -10.85 11.28
C ASP A 242 13.61 -9.62 10.76
N ARG A 243 13.92 -9.60 9.46
CA ARG A 243 14.56 -8.45 8.83
C ARG A 243 13.71 -7.19 8.95
N LEU A 244 12.40 -7.26 8.70
CA LEU A 244 11.50 -6.11 8.85
C LEU A 244 11.45 -5.63 10.30
N ALA A 245 11.33 -6.55 11.27
CA ALA A 245 11.29 -6.21 12.69
C ALA A 245 12.57 -5.51 13.16
N VAL A 246 13.74 -6.06 12.80
CA VAL A 246 15.05 -5.46 13.11
C VAL A 246 15.20 -4.09 12.45
N LEU A 247 14.80 -3.97 11.18
CA LEU A 247 14.86 -2.72 10.42
C LEU A 247 14.06 -1.61 11.10
N PHE A 248 12.77 -1.86 11.42
CA PHE A 248 11.92 -0.84 12.04
C PHE A 248 12.34 -0.53 13.47
N TYR A 249 12.80 -1.53 14.23
CA TYR A 249 13.33 -1.28 15.57
C TYR A 249 14.55 -0.36 15.50
N LYS A 250 15.53 -0.67 14.63
CA LYS A 250 16.70 0.17 14.42
C LYS A 250 16.32 1.58 13.98
N TYR A 251 15.42 1.71 13.01
CA TYR A 251 14.94 3.01 12.51
C TYR A 251 14.32 3.86 13.63
N ALA A 252 13.46 3.27 14.45
CA ALA A 252 12.86 3.96 15.59
C ALA A 252 13.91 4.39 16.62
N ARG A 253 14.86 3.51 16.96
CA ARG A 253 15.92 3.80 17.93
C ARG A 253 16.87 4.89 17.46
N MET A 254 17.19 4.94 16.16
CA MET A 254 18.02 6.02 15.60
C MET A 254 17.33 7.39 15.74
N LYS A 255 16.02 7.47 15.48
CA LYS A 255 15.25 8.71 15.69
C LYS A 255 15.24 9.18 17.14
N GLU A 256 15.20 8.25 18.10
CA GLU A 256 15.24 8.59 19.53
C GLU A 256 16.62 9.05 20.01
N VAL A 257 17.69 8.40 19.53
CA VAL A 257 19.06 8.64 20.05
C VAL A 257 19.74 9.80 19.35
N GLU A 258 19.55 9.94 18.03
CA GLU A 258 20.32 10.89 17.23
C GLU A 258 19.58 12.23 17.04
N PHE A 259 18.37 12.39 17.59
CA PHE A 259 17.48 13.54 17.36
C PHE A 259 17.31 13.88 15.87
N ILE A 260 17.48 12.88 14.99
CA ILE A 260 17.32 13.05 13.55
C ILE A 260 15.82 13.07 13.28
N ASP A 261 15.22 14.25 13.39
CA ASP A 261 13.99 14.52 12.69
C ASP A 261 14.28 14.45 11.19
N SER A 262 13.52 13.61 10.49
CA SER A 262 13.49 13.68 9.03
C SER A 262 13.08 15.10 8.64
N GLU A 263 13.71 15.67 7.60
CA GLU A 263 13.23 16.90 6.93
C GLU A 263 11.73 16.84 6.69
N ASP A 264 11.02 17.98 6.55
CA ASP A 264 9.57 17.95 6.32
C ASP A 264 9.24 17.10 5.08
N GLU A 265 8.76 15.88 5.33
CA GLU A 265 8.41 14.90 4.31
C GLU A 265 6.97 15.10 3.82
N ALA A 266 6.28 16.11 4.35
CA ALA A 266 4.97 16.51 3.88
C ALA A 266 5.07 17.01 2.43
N PRO A 267 4.11 16.64 1.59
CA PRO A 267 4.06 17.18 0.25
C PRO A 267 3.81 18.69 0.29
N PRO A 268 4.28 19.45 -0.72
CA PRO A 268 4.11 20.89 -0.75
C PRO A 268 2.64 21.29 -0.62
N LYS A 269 2.35 22.25 0.26
CA LYS A 269 1.01 22.83 0.35
C LYS A 269 0.70 23.54 -0.98
N GLY A 270 -0.41 23.19 -1.61
CA GLY A 270 -0.87 23.87 -2.82
C GLY A 270 -1.12 25.38 -2.57
N PRO A 271 -1.25 26.19 -3.64
CA PRO A 271 -1.49 27.63 -3.49
C PRO A 271 -2.71 27.85 -2.60
N LYS A 272 -2.56 28.68 -1.56
CA LYS A 272 -3.67 29.13 -0.73
C LYS A 272 -4.66 29.82 -1.67
N LYS A 273 -5.89 29.31 -1.76
CA LYS A 273 -6.97 30.09 -2.35
C LYS A 273 -7.16 31.30 -1.43
N ASN A 274 -6.72 32.47 -1.90
CA ASN A 274 -7.17 33.72 -1.31
C ASN A 274 -8.68 33.75 -1.51
N LEU A 275 -9.42 33.54 -0.43
CA LEU A 275 -10.84 33.87 -0.38
C LEU A 275 -10.90 35.39 -0.35
N SER A 276 -10.98 35.99 -1.55
CA SER A 276 -11.47 37.34 -1.74
C SER A 276 -12.99 37.31 -1.84
#